data_AF-A0A923FXW2-F1
#
_entry.id   AF-A0A923FXW2-F1
#
_cell.length_a   1.000
_cell.length_b   1.000
_cell.length_c   1.000
_cell.angle_alpha   90.00
_cell.angle_beta   90.00
_cell.angle_gamma   90.00
#
_symmetry.space_group_name_H-M   'P 1'
#
loop_
_entity.id
_entity.type
_entity.pdbx_description
1 polymer ?
#
loop_
_entity_poly.entity_id
_entity_poly.type
_entity_poly.pdbx_seq_one_letter_code
_entity_poly.pdbx_strand_id
1 'polypeptide(L)'
;MSDSVKTITSLESTRTLVFERLQAIQKESNLAIERAQQAEIEAANLYARNVATGNSEGEKAAGTAMERASTLLIEADEHARRQELIVAALQAETEALDAQISKAKQESSQAQDSTLRAAALALGDEWNRLAKQLAAVGSRILAVDHHRGSGSMMLSDLSIPLFGPSASELDRDDVLEGAKDLTLADVIDA
;
A
#
# COMPACT_ATOMS: atom_id res chain seq x y z
N MET A 1 0.52 0.48 -13.41
CA MET A 1 0.59 1.55 -12.38
C MET A 1 -0.77 2.22 -12.18
N SER A 2 -1.31 2.99 -13.14
CA SER A 2 -2.62 3.64 -12.96
C SER A 2 -3.76 2.65 -12.71
N ASP A 3 -3.77 1.52 -13.43
CA ASP A 3 -4.84 0.53 -13.27
C ASP A 3 -4.72 -0.26 -11.96
N SER A 4 -3.50 -0.59 -11.51
CA SER A 4 -3.25 -1.24 -10.21
C SER A 4 -3.66 -0.36 -9.03
N VAL A 5 -3.43 0.96 -9.12
CA VAL A 5 -3.89 1.91 -8.10
C VAL A 5 -5.41 1.99 -8.08
N LYS A 6 -6.05 2.07 -9.25
CA LYS A 6 -7.52 2.07 -9.36
C LYS A 6 -8.14 0.80 -8.77
N THR A 7 -7.57 -0.37 -9.04
CA THR A 7 -8.10 -1.63 -8.49
C THR A 7 -7.96 -1.69 -6.98
N ILE A 8 -6.80 -1.30 -6.42
CA ILE A 8 -6.60 -1.23 -4.96
C ILE A 8 -7.60 -0.27 -4.31
N THR A 9 -7.76 0.95 -4.85
CA THR A 9 -8.72 1.94 -4.32
C THR A 9 -10.16 1.43 -4.40
N SER A 10 -10.53 0.76 -5.50
CA SER A 10 -11.86 0.16 -5.63
C SER A 10 -12.10 -0.91 -4.57
N LEU A 11 -11.13 -1.81 -4.34
CA LEU A 11 -11.23 -2.86 -3.33
C LEU A 11 -11.31 -2.28 -1.91
N GLU A 12 -10.52 -1.26 -1.60
CA GLU A 12 -10.55 -0.57 -0.30
C GLU A 12 -11.90 0.11 -0.06
N SER A 13 -12.51 0.71 -1.09
CA SER A 13 -13.85 1.28 -1.02
C SER A 13 -14.91 0.21 -0.76
N THR A 14 -14.88 -0.90 -1.49
CA THR A 14 -15.79 -2.04 -1.27
C THR A 14 -15.63 -2.63 0.13
N ARG A 15 -14.39 -2.81 0.59
CA ARG A 15 -14.09 -3.31 1.95
C ARG A 15 -14.67 -2.40 3.02
N THR A 16 -14.53 -1.09 2.85
CA THR A 16 -15.09 -0.09 3.79
C THR A 16 -16.60 -0.20 3.85
N LEU A 17 -17.28 -0.27 2.69
CA LEU A 17 -18.73 -0.44 2.63
C LEU A 17 -19.21 -1.72 3.34
N VAL A 18 -18.56 -2.85 3.08
CA VAL A 18 -18.90 -4.15 3.69
C VAL A 18 -18.70 -4.10 5.20
N PHE A 19 -17.59 -3.53 5.66
CA PHE A 19 -17.26 -3.41 7.07
C PHE A 19 -18.21 -2.47 7.82
N GLU A 20 -18.57 -1.33 7.23
CA GLU A 20 -19.56 -0.42 7.80
C GLU A 20 -20.93 -1.09 7.93
N ARG A 21 -21.33 -1.88 6.92
CA ARG A 21 -22.60 -2.62 6.97
C ARG A 21 -22.59 -3.68 8.08
N LEU A 22 -21.48 -4.41 8.23
CA LEU A 22 -21.27 -5.36 9.32
C LEU A 22 -21.42 -4.69 10.68
N GLN A 23 -20.73 -3.58 10.91
CA GLN A 23 -20.80 -2.84 12.17
C GLN A 23 -22.21 -2.31 12.44
N ALA A 24 -22.91 -1.82 11.43
CA ALA A 24 -24.29 -1.35 11.57
C ALA A 24 -25.23 -2.45 12.04
N ILE A 25 -25.17 -3.64 11.44
CA ILE A 25 -26.03 -4.79 11.80
C ILE A 25 -25.74 -5.28 13.23
N GLN A 26 -24.47 -5.39 13.59
CA GLN A 26 -24.06 -5.79 14.94
C GLN A 26 -24.54 -4.76 15.98
N LYS A 27 -24.34 -3.47 15.70
CA LYS A 27 -24.78 -2.39 16.59
C LYS A 27 -26.30 -2.36 16.74
N GLU A 28 -27.05 -2.49 15.64
CA GLU A 28 -28.51 -2.50 15.67
C GLU A 28 -29.05 -3.67 16.51
N SER A 29 -28.49 -4.88 16.33
CA SER A 29 -28.88 -6.07 17.08
C SER A 29 -28.61 -5.89 18.58
N ASN A 30 -27.41 -5.42 18.95
CA ASN A 30 -27.05 -5.19 20.35
C ASN A 30 -27.93 -4.11 21.01
N LEU A 31 -28.22 -3.02 20.31
CA LEU A 31 -29.09 -1.95 20.81
C LEU A 31 -30.54 -2.41 20.99
N ALA A 32 -31.03 -3.31 20.13
CA ALA A 32 -32.37 -3.86 20.27
C ALA A 32 -32.49 -4.73 21.53
N ILE A 33 -31.51 -5.60 21.78
CA ILE A 33 -31.45 -6.45 22.99
C ILE A 33 -31.33 -5.58 24.24
N GLU A 34 -30.42 -4.62 24.25
CA GLU A 34 -30.20 -3.71 25.39
C GLU A 34 -31.48 -2.93 25.75
N ARG A 35 -32.20 -2.40 24.74
CA ARG A 35 -33.47 -1.70 24.95
C ARG A 35 -34.55 -2.61 25.53
N ALA A 36 -34.64 -3.85 25.06
CA ALA A 36 -35.63 -4.81 25.56
C ALA A 36 -35.33 -5.21 27.01
N GLN A 37 -34.07 -5.48 27.35
CA GLN A 37 -33.63 -5.76 28.71
C GLN A 37 -33.89 -4.58 29.65
N GLN A 38 -33.60 -3.36 29.21
CA GLN A 38 -33.86 -2.16 30.00
C GLN A 38 -35.36 -1.96 30.27
N ALA A 39 -36.22 -2.20 29.26
CA ALA A 39 -37.66 -2.14 29.43
C ALA A 39 -38.17 -3.21 30.44
N GLU A 40 -37.56 -4.39 30.46
CA GLU A 40 -37.90 -5.46 31.41
C GLU A 40 -37.53 -5.06 32.85
N ILE A 41 -36.32 -4.52 33.05
CA ILE A 41 -35.85 -4.02 34.35
C ILE A 41 -36.75 -2.89 34.86
N GLU A 42 -37.10 -1.94 34.00
CA GLU A 42 -37.98 -0.82 34.35
C GLU A 42 -39.39 -1.31 34.75
N ALA A 43 -39.95 -2.25 33.97
CA ALA A 43 -41.26 -2.83 34.27
C ALA A 43 -41.25 -3.63 35.58
N ALA A 44 -40.20 -4.41 35.85
CA ALA A 44 -40.04 -5.17 37.09
C ALA A 44 -39.92 -4.23 38.31
N ASN A 45 -39.14 -3.15 38.20
CA ASN A 45 -39.01 -2.15 39.25
C ASN A 45 -40.33 -1.42 39.53
N LEU A 46 -41.08 -1.08 38.49
CA LEU A 46 -42.42 -0.49 38.62
C LEU A 46 -43.39 -1.47 39.28
N TYR A 47 -43.35 -2.74 38.91
CA TYR A 47 -44.17 -3.78 39.52
C TYR A 47 -43.89 -3.87 41.02
N ALA A 48 -42.62 -4.04 41.41
CA ALA A 48 -42.20 -4.08 42.81
C ALA A 48 -42.63 -2.84 43.62
N ARG A 49 -42.51 -1.64 43.02
CA ARG A 49 -42.92 -0.39 43.66
C ARG A 49 -44.44 -0.32 43.87
N ASN A 50 -45.24 -0.70 42.88
CA ASN A 50 -46.70 -0.68 42.99
C ASN A 50 -47.23 -1.72 43.98
N VAL A 51 -46.58 -2.89 44.07
CA VAL A 51 -46.84 -3.89 45.10
C VAL A 51 -46.56 -3.30 46.49
N ALA A 52 -45.42 -2.63 46.67
CA ALA A 52 -45.04 -2.03 47.95
C ALA A 52 -45.99 -0.90 48.42
N THR A 53 -46.64 -0.19 47.49
CA THR A 53 -47.59 0.89 47.81
C THR A 53 -49.05 0.44 47.82
N GLY A 54 -49.35 -0.82 47.51
CA GLY A 54 -50.72 -1.35 47.41
C GLY A 54 -51.52 -0.84 46.21
N ASN A 55 -50.85 -0.31 45.18
CA ASN A 55 -51.49 0.21 43.97
C ASN A 55 -51.81 -0.92 42.97
N SER A 56 -52.94 -1.58 43.13
CA SER A 56 -53.32 -2.74 42.29
C SER A 56 -53.49 -2.43 40.79
N GLU A 57 -53.88 -1.20 40.42
CA GLU A 57 -53.97 -0.80 39.01
C GLU A 57 -52.58 -0.62 38.41
N GLY A 58 -51.67 0.03 39.17
CA GLY A 58 -50.27 0.18 38.77
C GLY A 58 -49.54 -1.16 38.67
N GLU A 59 -49.85 -2.11 39.55
CA GLU A 59 -49.34 -3.49 39.50
C GLU A 59 -49.74 -4.18 38.20
N LYS A 60 -51.02 -4.14 37.82
CA LYS A 60 -51.49 -4.73 36.55
C LYS A 60 -50.87 -4.06 35.33
N ALA A 61 -50.74 -2.74 35.36
CA ALA A 61 -50.10 -1.98 34.28
C ALA A 61 -48.62 -2.36 34.13
N ALA A 62 -47.89 -2.49 35.24
CA ALA A 62 -46.50 -2.94 35.25
C ALA A 62 -46.35 -4.39 34.78
N GLY A 63 -47.25 -5.30 35.20
CA GLY A 63 -47.26 -6.68 34.71
C GLY A 63 -47.47 -6.77 33.19
N THR A 64 -48.38 -5.94 32.65
CA THR A 64 -48.56 -5.84 31.19
C THR A 64 -47.32 -5.28 30.50
N ALA A 65 -46.62 -4.32 31.13
CA ALA A 65 -45.36 -3.79 30.60
C ALA A 65 -44.25 -4.85 30.61
N MET A 66 -44.19 -5.72 31.62
CA MET A 66 -43.25 -6.84 31.68
C MET A 66 -43.50 -7.84 30.54
N GLU A 67 -44.75 -8.20 30.27
CA GLU A 67 -45.09 -9.11 29.17
C GLU A 67 -44.69 -8.53 27.79
N ARG A 68 -44.91 -7.22 27.60
CA ARG A 68 -44.44 -6.52 26.39
C ARG A 68 -42.92 -6.50 26.28
N ALA A 69 -42.21 -6.20 27.37
CA ALA A 69 -40.75 -6.20 27.38
C ALA A 69 -40.17 -7.60 27.10
N SER A 70 -40.78 -8.65 27.65
CA SER A 70 -40.42 -10.04 27.37
C SER A 70 -40.62 -10.39 25.89
N THR A 71 -41.74 -9.97 25.29
CA THR A 71 -42.00 -10.16 23.86
C THR A 71 -40.94 -9.45 23.00
N LEU A 72 -40.63 -8.18 23.34
CA LEU A 72 -39.58 -7.42 22.66
C LEU A 72 -38.21 -8.10 22.75
N LEU A 73 -37.89 -8.72 23.90
CA LEU A 73 -36.62 -9.42 24.08
C LEU A 73 -36.55 -10.67 23.21
N ILE A 74 -37.62 -11.47 23.15
CA ILE A 74 -37.71 -12.66 22.29
C ILE A 74 -37.56 -12.25 20.81
N GLU A 75 -38.23 -11.19 20.39
CA GLU A 75 -38.13 -10.67 19.02
C GLU A 75 -36.72 -10.16 18.69
N ALA A 76 -36.08 -9.45 19.63
CA ALA A 76 -34.73 -8.94 19.47
C ALA A 76 -33.69 -10.08 19.39
N ASP A 77 -33.80 -11.09 20.24
CA ASP A 77 -32.92 -12.27 20.23
C ASP A 77 -33.09 -13.08 18.94
N GLU A 78 -34.32 -13.34 18.50
CA GLU A 78 -34.55 -14.08 17.25
C GLU A 78 -34.14 -13.25 16.03
N HIS A 79 -34.26 -11.92 16.07
CA HIS A 79 -33.70 -11.06 15.03
C HIS A 79 -32.16 -11.14 15.02
N ALA A 80 -31.49 -11.00 16.17
CA ALA A 80 -30.05 -11.08 16.29
C ALA A 80 -29.51 -12.44 15.78
N ARG A 81 -30.17 -13.53 16.19
CA ARG A 81 -29.86 -14.89 15.72
C ARG A 81 -29.98 -15.02 14.20
N ARG A 82 -31.05 -14.48 13.59
CA ARG A 82 -31.19 -14.49 12.12
C ARG A 82 -30.11 -13.68 11.42
N GLN A 83 -29.62 -12.62 12.04
CA GLN A 83 -28.52 -11.80 11.51
C GLN A 83 -27.15 -12.48 11.62
N GLU A 84 -26.97 -13.52 12.45
CA GLU A 84 -25.67 -14.21 12.61
C GLU A 84 -25.10 -14.72 11.29
N LEU A 85 -25.94 -15.27 10.41
CA LEU A 85 -25.51 -15.74 9.10
C LEU A 85 -25.04 -14.60 8.20
N ILE A 86 -25.69 -13.44 8.27
CA ILE A 86 -25.31 -12.24 7.51
C ILE A 86 -24.02 -11.66 8.07
N VAL A 87 -23.88 -11.60 9.40
CA VAL A 87 -22.65 -11.17 10.08
C VAL A 87 -21.47 -12.05 9.69
N ALA A 88 -21.63 -13.38 9.75
CA ALA A 88 -20.58 -14.32 9.36
C ALA A 88 -20.19 -14.18 7.89
N ALA A 89 -21.17 -14.01 6.99
CA ALA A 89 -20.91 -13.80 5.57
C ALA A 89 -20.16 -12.48 5.31
N LEU A 90 -20.55 -11.38 5.95
CA LEU A 90 -19.88 -10.08 5.81
C LEU A 90 -18.46 -10.08 6.41
N GLN A 91 -18.24 -10.84 7.49
CA GLN A 91 -16.90 -11.05 8.06
C GLN A 91 -16.00 -11.81 7.08
N ALA A 92 -16.47 -12.93 6.55
CA ALA A 92 -15.73 -13.71 5.56
C ALA A 92 -15.42 -12.88 4.29
N GLU A 93 -16.37 -12.07 3.82
CA GLU A 93 -16.16 -11.17 2.69
C GLU A 93 -15.12 -10.08 3.00
N THR A 94 -15.13 -9.54 4.23
CA THR A 94 -14.11 -8.56 4.66
C THR A 94 -12.71 -9.18 4.65
N GLU A 95 -12.57 -10.40 5.18
CA GLU A 95 -11.30 -11.15 5.18
C GLU A 95 -10.83 -11.47 3.75
N ALA A 96 -11.76 -11.86 2.86
CA ALA A 96 -11.45 -12.12 1.45
C ALA A 96 -10.98 -10.85 0.73
N LEU A 97 -11.60 -9.70 1.00
CA LEU A 97 -11.19 -8.40 0.46
C LEU A 97 -9.82 -7.98 1.00
N ASP A 98 -9.54 -8.21 2.29
CA ASP A 98 -8.22 -7.94 2.89
C ASP A 98 -7.09 -8.74 2.23
N ALA A 99 -7.35 -10.02 1.94
CA ALA A 99 -6.42 -10.87 1.21
C ALA A 99 -6.19 -10.36 -0.23
N GLN A 100 -7.25 -9.96 -0.92
CA GLN A 100 -7.17 -9.41 -2.28
C GLN A 100 -6.38 -8.09 -2.33
N ILE A 101 -6.65 -7.17 -1.39
CA ILE A 101 -5.93 -5.89 -1.28
C ILE A 101 -4.44 -6.14 -1.03
N SER A 102 -4.11 -7.05 -0.10
CA SER A 102 -2.73 -7.37 0.24
C SER A 102 -1.98 -7.95 -0.96
N LYS A 103 -2.60 -8.89 -1.68
CA LYS A 103 -2.05 -9.46 -2.91
C LYS A 103 -1.84 -8.41 -3.99
N ALA A 104 -2.83 -7.56 -4.25
CA ALA A 104 -2.73 -6.50 -5.26
C ALA A 104 -1.62 -5.49 -4.94
N LYS A 105 -1.45 -5.13 -3.65
CA LYS A 105 -0.35 -4.26 -3.20
C LYS A 105 1.01 -4.91 -3.44
N GLN A 106 1.16 -6.19 -3.11
CA GLN A 106 2.38 -6.95 -3.33
C GLN A 106 2.74 -7.01 -4.83
N GLU A 107 1.79 -7.38 -5.68
CA GLU A 107 1.99 -7.47 -7.13
C GLU A 107 2.36 -6.10 -7.73
N SER A 108 1.71 -5.02 -7.29
CA SER A 108 2.03 -3.67 -7.74
C SER A 108 3.45 -3.25 -7.34
N SER A 109 3.87 -3.55 -6.10
CA SER A 109 5.23 -3.26 -5.64
C SER A 109 6.28 -4.03 -6.42
N GLN A 110 6.05 -5.33 -6.67
CA GLN A 110 6.97 -6.16 -7.45
C GLN A 110 7.10 -5.66 -8.89
N ALA A 111 5.99 -5.28 -9.53
CA ALA A 111 6.02 -4.73 -10.87
C ALA A 111 6.77 -3.39 -10.92
N GLN A 112 6.56 -2.52 -9.93
CA GLN A 112 7.30 -1.26 -9.81
C GLN A 112 8.81 -1.50 -9.64
N ASP A 113 9.20 -2.40 -8.74
CA ASP A 113 10.60 -2.75 -8.52
C ASP A 113 11.25 -3.31 -9.79
N SER A 114 10.56 -4.18 -10.52
CA SER A 114 11.07 -4.70 -11.79
C SER A 114 11.26 -3.60 -12.84
N THR A 115 10.34 -2.64 -12.89
CA THR A 115 10.40 -1.50 -13.82
C THR A 115 11.56 -0.58 -13.46
N LEU A 116 11.74 -0.27 -12.18
CA LEU A 116 12.85 0.55 -11.70
C LEU A 116 14.20 -0.13 -11.94
N ARG A 117 14.31 -1.45 -11.73
CA ARG A 117 15.52 -2.20 -12.05
C ARG A 117 15.84 -2.15 -13.54
N ALA A 118 14.85 -2.36 -14.41
CA ALA A 118 15.04 -2.25 -15.85
C ALA A 118 15.48 -0.84 -16.27
N ALA A 119 14.87 0.20 -15.70
CA ALA A 119 15.26 1.58 -15.95
C ALA A 119 16.69 1.89 -15.46
N ALA A 120 17.07 1.40 -14.27
CA ALA A 120 18.42 1.57 -13.74
C ALA A 120 19.48 0.91 -14.63
N LEU A 121 19.20 -0.30 -15.16
CA LEU A 121 20.09 -0.97 -16.11
C LEU A 121 20.23 -0.17 -17.42
N ALA A 122 19.11 0.27 -18.01
CA ALA A 122 19.13 1.06 -19.24
C ALA A 122 19.91 2.38 -19.08
N LEU A 123 19.72 3.08 -17.95
CA LEU A 123 20.46 4.29 -17.63
C LEU A 123 21.95 4.01 -17.39
N GLY A 124 22.29 2.90 -16.73
CA GLY A 124 23.67 2.47 -16.55
C GLY A 124 24.37 2.18 -17.89
N ASP A 125 23.69 1.50 -18.81
CA ASP A 125 24.20 1.23 -20.15
C ASP A 125 24.39 2.52 -20.96
N GLU A 126 23.44 3.45 -20.88
CA GLU A 126 23.55 4.76 -21.51
C GLU A 126 24.71 5.58 -20.94
N TRP A 127 24.84 5.61 -19.61
CA TRP A 127 25.96 6.27 -18.92
C TRP A 127 27.30 5.73 -19.39
N ASN A 128 27.46 4.40 -19.39
CA ASN A 128 28.68 3.75 -19.85
C ASN A 128 29.00 4.06 -21.32
N ARG A 129 27.99 4.12 -22.18
CA ARG A 129 28.15 4.51 -23.59
C ARG A 129 28.67 5.94 -23.71
N LEU A 130 28.11 6.88 -22.94
CA LEU A 130 28.54 8.27 -22.93
C LEU A 130 29.96 8.42 -22.36
N ALA A 131 30.29 7.69 -21.29
CA ALA A 131 31.64 7.66 -20.72
C ALA A 131 32.68 7.21 -21.75
N LYS A 132 32.39 6.15 -22.53
CA LYS A 132 33.26 5.69 -23.62
C LYS A 132 33.40 6.72 -24.76
N GLN A 133 32.33 7.43 -25.10
CA GLN A 133 32.40 8.51 -26.09
C GLN A 133 33.27 9.66 -25.59
N LEU A 134 33.16 10.03 -24.31
CA LEU A 134 34.01 11.04 -23.70
C LEU A 134 35.47 10.59 -23.67
N ALA A 135 35.75 9.33 -23.36
CA ALA A 135 37.09 8.77 -23.38
C ALA A 135 37.73 8.81 -24.77
N ALA A 136 36.97 8.52 -25.83
CA ALA A 136 37.44 8.63 -27.20
C ALA A 136 37.82 10.08 -27.56
N VAL A 137 37.03 11.07 -27.13
CA VAL A 137 37.37 12.49 -27.30
C VAL A 137 38.61 12.86 -26.47
N GLY A 138 38.68 12.42 -25.21
CA GLY A 138 39.84 12.61 -24.35
C GLY A 138 41.13 12.03 -24.96
N SER A 139 41.02 10.87 -25.63
CA SER A 139 42.15 10.19 -26.26
C SER A 139 42.72 11.03 -27.39
N ARG A 140 41.84 11.62 -28.21
CA ARG A 140 42.23 12.59 -29.25
C ARG A 140 42.91 13.82 -28.67
N ILE A 141 42.40 14.37 -27.56
CA ILE A 141 43.02 15.52 -26.87
C ILE A 141 44.44 15.20 -26.41
N LEU A 142 44.64 14.04 -25.75
CA LEU A 142 45.98 13.63 -25.28
C LEU A 142 46.92 13.32 -26.45
N ALA A 143 46.42 12.74 -27.55
CA ALA A 143 47.22 12.52 -28.76
C ALA A 143 47.70 13.85 -29.39
N VAL A 144 46.84 14.88 -29.47
CA VAL A 144 47.25 16.24 -29.90
C VAL A 144 48.37 16.77 -29.00
N ASP A 145 48.19 16.71 -27.69
CA ASP A 145 49.15 17.22 -26.71
C ASP A 145 50.51 16.50 -26.86
N HIS A 146 50.48 15.18 -26.99
CA HIS A 146 51.66 14.36 -27.23
C HIS A 146 52.40 14.74 -28.53
N HIS A 147 51.68 14.87 -29.65
CA HIS A 147 52.27 15.28 -30.93
C HIS A 147 52.86 16.69 -30.91
N ARG A 148 52.38 17.56 -30.02
CA ARG A 148 52.95 18.89 -29.79
C ARG A 148 54.23 18.87 -28.94
N GLY A 149 54.65 17.69 -28.48
CA GLY A 149 55.79 17.53 -27.57
C GLY A 149 55.51 18.03 -26.14
N SER A 150 54.23 18.17 -25.79
CA SER A 150 53.80 18.60 -24.46
C SER A 150 53.76 17.38 -23.53
N GLY A 151 54.28 17.56 -22.32
CA GLY A 151 54.26 16.55 -21.24
C GLY A 151 53.12 16.82 -20.25
N SER A 152 51.94 17.20 -20.74
CA SER A 152 50.85 17.72 -19.92
C SER A 152 50.24 16.65 -19.00
N MET A 153 49.90 17.06 -17.78
CA MET A 153 49.09 16.26 -16.85
C MET A 153 47.57 16.44 -17.09
N MET A 154 47.16 16.80 -18.31
CA MET A 154 45.75 16.87 -18.67
C MET A 154 45.03 15.56 -18.33
N LEU A 155 43.80 15.71 -17.82
CA LEU A 155 42.92 14.63 -17.41
C LEU A 155 43.48 13.76 -16.26
N SER A 156 44.49 14.22 -15.49
CA SER A 156 45.07 13.45 -14.35
C SER A 156 44.02 13.02 -13.32
N ASP A 157 42.97 13.81 -13.18
CA ASP A 157 41.93 13.60 -12.18
C ASP A 157 40.66 13.00 -12.81
N LEU A 158 40.76 12.50 -14.06
CA LEU A 158 39.65 11.83 -14.73
C LEU A 158 39.36 10.51 -14.00
N SER A 159 38.19 10.44 -13.40
CA SER A 159 37.58 9.21 -12.89
C SER A 159 36.08 9.29 -13.16
N ILE A 160 35.58 8.33 -13.92
CA ILE A 160 34.16 8.22 -14.27
C ILE A 160 33.69 6.82 -13.89
N PRO A 161 32.75 6.66 -12.95
CA PRO A 161 32.26 5.34 -12.58
C PRO A 161 31.55 4.67 -13.75
N LEU A 162 31.73 3.37 -13.93
CA LEU A 162 30.99 2.55 -14.88
C LEU A 162 30.02 1.65 -14.12
N PHE A 163 28.81 1.49 -14.68
CA PHE A 163 27.74 0.70 -14.08
C PHE A 163 27.73 -0.72 -14.65
N GLY A 164 27.50 -1.74 -13.82
CA GLY A 164 27.38 -3.11 -14.29
C GLY A 164 27.96 -4.14 -13.32
N PRO A 165 27.92 -5.44 -13.67
CA PRO A 165 28.37 -6.53 -12.79
C PRO A 165 29.87 -6.48 -12.48
N SER A 166 30.65 -5.85 -13.34
CA SER A 166 32.06 -5.52 -13.12
C SER A 166 32.18 -4.00 -13.04
N ALA A 167 31.60 -3.41 -12.00
CA ALA A 167 31.73 -1.98 -11.74
C ALA A 167 33.21 -1.63 -11.68
N SER A 168 33.62 -0.73 -12.55
CA SER A 168 34.98 -0.20 -12.66
C SER A 168 34.88 1.31 -12.85
N GLU A 169 36.02 1.98 -12.91
CA GLU A 169 36.07 3.38 -13.31
C GLU A 169 36.73 3.47 -14.68
N LEU A 170 36.32 4.45 -15.46
CA LEU A 170 37.05 4.92 -16.62
C LEU A 170 37.97 6.04 -16.15
N ASP A 171 39.26 5.86 -16.34
CA ASP A 171 40.28 6.77 -15.83
C ASP A 171 41.20 7.32 -16.93
N ARG A 172 42.24 8.06 -16.52
CA ARG A 172 43.22 8.61 -17.46
C ARG A 172 43.98 7.53 -18.22
N ASP A 173 44.26 6.38 -17.61
CA ASP A 173 45.05 5.33 -18.25
C ASP A 173 44.26 4.70 -19.39
N ASP A 174 42.94 4.51 -19.24
CA ASP A 174 42.06 4.08 -20.33
C ASP A 174 42.11 5.05 -21.53
N VAL A 175 42.12 6.36 -21.26
CA VAL A 175 42.19 7.41 -22.28
C VAL A 175 43.58 7.48 -22.92
N LEU A 176 44.63 7.30 -22.13
CA LEU A 176 46.00 7.23 -22.65
C LEU A 176 46.19 6.03 -23.55
N GLU A 177 45.63 4.87 -23.20
CA GLU A 177 45.68 3.67 -24.03
C GLU A 177 45.05 3.95 -25.40
N GLY A 178 43.86 4.57 -25.42
CA GLY A 178 43.20 4.97 -26.66
C GLY A 178 43.97 6.03 -27.47
N ALA A 179 44.81 6.84 -26.84
CA ALA A 179 45.62 7.86 -27.51
C ALA A 179 46.85 7.29 -28.22
N LYS A 180 47.40 6.15 -27.74
CA LYS A 180 48.63 5.55 -28.29
C LYS A 180 48.50 5.11 -29.75
N ASP A 181 47.30 4.73 -30.15
CA ASP A 181 47.00 4.21 -31.48
C ASP A 181 46.65 5.31 -32.49
N LEU A 182 46.51 6.57 -32.06
CA LEU A 182 46.15 7.69 -32.93
C LEU A 182 47.40 8.30 -33.57
N THR A 183 47.43 8.34 -34.91
CA THR A 183 48.49 9.00 -35.66
C THR A 183 48.22 10.49 -35.83
N LEU A 184 49.25 11.24 -36.23
CA LEU A 184 49.11 12.67 -36.54
C LEU A 184 48.03 12.94 -37.60
N ALA A 185 47.87 12.04 -38.58
CA ALA A 185 46.83 12.15 -39.60
C ALA A 185 45.43 11.97 -39.00
N ASP A 186 45.23 10.95 -38.14
CA ASP A 186 43.95 10.67 -37.47
C ASP A 186 43.46 11.82 -36.58
N VAL A 187 44.39 12.66 -36.11
CA VAL A 187 44.10 13.77 -35.21
C VAL A 187 43.84 15.08 -35.96
N ILE A 188 44.45 15.27 -37.14
CA ILE A 188 44.30 16.47 -37.98
C ILE A 188 43.05 16.38 -38.87
N ASP A 189 42.67 15.17 -39.31
CA ASP A 189 41.57 14.93 -40.25
C ASP A 189 40.20 14.64 -39.58
N ALA A 190 40.12 14.68 -38.24
CA ALA A 190 38.95 14.28 -37.44
C ALA A 190 38.19 15.44 -36.80
#